data_AF-A0A9X5CKH9-F1
#
_entry.id   AF-A0A9X5CKH9-F1
#
_cell.length_a   1.000
_cell.length_b   1.000
_cell.length_c   1.000
_cell.angle_alpha   90.00
_cell.angle_beta   90.00
_cell.angle_gamma   90.00
#
_symmetry.space_group_name_H-M   'P 1'
#
loop_
_entity.id
_entity.type
_entity.pdbx_description
1 polymer ?
#
loop_
_entity_poly.entity_id
_entity_poly.type
_entity_poly.pdbx_seq_one_letter_code
_entity_poly.pdbx_strand_id
1 'polypeptide(L)'
;LDHVLLQADLTAVAPGPLERPLADMLGVLADVESKGGATVYRFTPASVRRALDAGRSAADLHAFLAAHSRTPVPQPLAYLVDDVARRHGHL
;
A
#
# COMPACT_ATOMS: atom_id res chain seq x y z
N LEU A 1 -12.98 8.66 4.02
CA LEU A 1 -11.83 8.45 4.93
C LEU A 1 -10.56 8.71 4.15
N ASP A 2 -9.66 9.49 4.73
CA ASP A 2 -8.34 9.83 4.19
C ASP A 2 -7.23 8.92 4.75
N HIS A 3 -7.57 7.83 5.44
CA HIS A 3 -6.60 6.96 6.07
C HIS A 3 -7.03 5.50 6.17
N VAL A 4 -6.07 4.62 6.45
CA VAL A 4 -6.21 3.19 6.73
C VAL A 4 -5.44 2.80 8.00
N LEU A 5 -5.66 1.58 8.47
CA LEU A 5 -4.86 0.93 9.50
C LEU A 5 -3.90 -0.07 8.84
N LEU A 6 -2.59 0.16 8.96
CA LEU A 6 -1.57 -0.77 8.45
C LEU A 6 -1.22 -1.82 9.50
N GLN A 7 -1.11 -3.07 9.05
CA GLN A 7 -0.86 -4.24 9.89
C GLN A 7 0.41 -4.98 9.47
N ALA A 8 1.03 -5.68 10.42
CA ALA A 8 2.30 -6.38 10.20
C ALA A 8 2.21 -7.58 9.26
N ASP A 9 1.01 -8.08 8.97
CA ASP A 9 0.74 -9.17 8.04
C ASP A 9 0.56 -8.70 6.58
N LEU A 10 1.04 -7.49 6.27
CA LEU A 10 0.96 -6.86 4.94
C LEU A 10 -0.48 -6.57 4.52
N THR A 11 -1.32 -6.15 5.45
CA THR A 11 -2.67 -5.68 5.14
C THR A 11 -2.90 -4.21 5.53
N ALA A 12 -3.82 -3.59 4.80
CA ALA A 12 -4.43 -2.31 5.15
C ALA A 12 -5.93 -2.50 5.33
N VAL A 13 -6.47 -1.99 6.45
CA VAL A 13 -7.91 -2.02 6.73
C VAL A 13 -8.49 -0.62 6.61
N ALA A 14 -9.48 -0.49 5.73
CA ALA A 14 -10.31 0.71 5.59
C ALA A 14 -11.66 0.47 6.31
N PRO A 15 -11.91 1.12 7.46
CA PRO A 15 -13.14 0.91 8.24
C PRO A 15 -14.40 1.54 7.60
N GLY A 16 -14.25 2.14 6.42
CA GLY A 16 -15.34 2.76 5.68
C GLY A 16 -14.86 3.24 4.30
N PRO A 17 -15.73 3.91 3.54
CA PRO A 17 -15.39 4.39 2.21
C PRO A 17 -14.19 5.34 2.22
N LEU A 18 -13.19 5.03 1.41
CA LEU A 18 -12.00 5.87 1.23
C LEU A 18 -12.31 7.03 0.28
N GLU A 19 -11.63 8.14 0.48
CA GLU A 19 -11.61 9.22 -0.50
C GLU A 19 -10.93 8.74 -1.79
N ARG A 20 -11.40 9.26 -2.94
CA ARG A 20 -10.97 8.77 -4.25
C ARG A 20 -9.45 8.72 -4.42
N PRO A 21 -8.67 9.77 -4.09
CA PRO A 21 -7.22 9.74 -4.29
C PRO A 21 -6.52 8.60 -3.52
N LEU A 22 -6.96 8.35 -2.28
CA LEU A 22 -6.45 7.24 -1.46
C LEU A 22 -6.89 5.89 -2.02
N ALA A 23 -8.15 5.76 -2.41
CA ALA A 23 -8.70 4.53 -2.98
C ALA A 23 -7.99 4.14 -4.29
N ASP A 24 -7.74 5.10 -5.17
CA ASP A 24 -7.10 4.90 -6.46
C ASP A 24 -5.65 4.43 -6.30
N MET A 25 -4.88 5.10 -5.42
CA MET A 25 -3.51 4.70 -5.16
C MET A 25 -3.42 3.34 -4.45
N LEU A 26 -4.25 3.09 -3.44
CA LEU A 26 -4.31 1.76 -2.79
C LEU A 26 -4.74 0.67 -3.77
N GLY A 27 -5.65 0.96 -4.71
CA GLY A 27 -6.08 0.01 -5.74
C GLY A 27 -4.96 -0.39 -6.73
N VAL A 28 -3.92 0.43 -6.85
CA VAL A 28 -2.71 0.07 -7.60
C VAL A 28 -1.72 -0.67 -6.71
N LEU A 29 -1.45 -0.12 -5.51
CA LEU A 29 -0.40 -0.56 -4.58
C LEU A 29 -0.73 -1.84 -3.81
N ALA A 30 -1.99 -2.24 -3.76
CA ALA A 30 -2.46 -3.43 -3.05
C ALA A 30 -3.63 -4.08 -3.80
N ASP A 31 -3.89 -5.34 -3.50
CA ASP A 31 -5.03 -6.08 -4.03
C ASP A 31 -6.15 -6.12 -2.99
N VAL A 32 -7.42 -6.04 -3.42
CA VAL A 32 -8.56 -6.11 -2.48
C VAL A 32 -8.84 -7.55 -2.12
N GLU A 33 -8.68 -7.90 -0.84
CA GLU A 33 -8.93 -9.25 -0.31
C GLU A 33 -10.40 -9.41 0.12
N SER A 34 -11.00 -8.36 0.69
CA SER A 34 -12.41 -8.36 1.13
C SER A 34 -13.03 -6.97 1.06
N LYS A 35 -14.33 -6.89 0.77
CA LYS A 35 -15.14 -5.65 0.69
C LYS A 35 -16.33 -5.66 1.67
N GLY A 36 -16.21 -6.36 2.79
CA GLY A 36 -17.26 -6.45 3.81
C GLY A 36 -17.47 -5.14 4.58
N GLY A 37 -17.86 -5.24 5.87
CA GLY A 37 -18.02 -4.06 6.74
C GLY A 37 -16.76 -3.19 6.88
N ALA A 38 -15.59 -3.74 6.53
CA ALA A 38 -14.37 -3.01 6.25
C ALA A 38 -13.75 -3.56 4.96
N THR A 39 -13.12 -2.69 4.17
CA THR A 39 -12.34 -3.14 3.01
C THR A 39 -10.94 -3.50 3.47
N VAL A 40 -10.50 -4.72 3.14
CA VAL A 40 -9.16 -5.21 3.45
C VAL A 40 -8.36 -5.28 2.16
N TYR A 41 -7.20 -4.64 2.18
CA TYR A 41 -6.23 -4.63 1.10
C TYR A 41 -5.01 -5.44 1.51
N ARG A 42 -4.47 -6.26 0.59
CA ARG A 42 -3.26 -7.05 0.78
C ARG A 42 -2.14 -6.49 -0.09
N PHE A 43 -1.02 -6.16 0.54
CA PHE A 43 0.20 -5.79 -0.18
C PHE A 43 0.94 -7.06 -0.58
N THR A 44 1.27 -7.15 -1.86
CA THR A 44 2.02 -8.26 -2.47
C THR A 44 3.20 -7.71 -3.27
N PRO A 45 4.27 -8.50 -3.49
CA PRO A 45 5.37 -8.08 -4.36
C PRO A 45 4.91 -7.62 -5.75
N ALA A 46 3.88 -8.28 -6.31
CA ALA A 46 3.30 -7.94 -7.61
C ALA A 46 2.56 -6.60 -7.59
N SER A 47 1.74 -6.33 -6.57
CA SER A 47 1.03 -5.05 -6.43
C SER A 47 1.98 -3.87 -6.19
N VAL A 48 3.03 -4.06 -5.40
CA VAL A 48 4.08 -3.04 -5.21
C VAL A 48 4.82 -2.77 -6.51
N ARG A 49 5.20 -3.83 -7.24
CA ARG A 49 5.85 -3.67 -8.54
C ARG A 49 4.96 -2.93 -9.53
N ARG A 50 3.66 -3.26 -9.58
CA ARG A 50 2.68 -2.54 -10.41
C ARG A 50 2.66 -1.04 -10.14
N ALA A 51 2.77 -0.63 -8.87
CA ALA A 51 2.85 0.78 -8.52
C ALA A 51 4.15 1.44 -9.01
N LEU A 52 5.29 0.73 -8.95
CA LEU A 52 6.56 1.20 -9.49
C LEU A 52 6.54 1.30 -11.02
N ASP A 53 6.00 0.28 -11.70
CA ASP A 53 5.83 0.26 -13.16
C ASP A 53 4.90 1.42 -13.62
N ALA A 54 3.95 1.84 -12.76
CA ALA A 54 3.09 3.01 -12.97
C ALA A 54 3.79 4.37 -12.70
N GLY A 55 5.11 4.36 -12.49
CA GLY A 55 5.93 5.56 -12.34
C GLY A 55 6.06 6.09 -10.91
N ARG A 56 5.65 5.33 -9.88
CA ARG A 56 5.92 5.69 -8.48
C ARG A 56 7.35 5.32 -8.08
N SER A 57 7.98 6.15 -7.26
CA SER A 57 9.23 5.78 -6.60
C SER A 57 8.98 5.11 -5.25
N ALA A 58 9.97 4.37 -4.72
CA ALA A 58 9.89 3.83 -3.37
C ALA A 58 9.65 4.93 -2.32
N ALA A 59 10.28 6.10 -2.49
CA ALA A 59 10.09 7.26 -1.62
C ALA A 59 8.64 7.76 -1.65
N ASP A 60 8.01 7.82 -2.83
CA ASP A 60 6.60 8.19 -2.95
C ASP A 60 5.69 7.20 -2.25
N LEU A 61 5.97 5.90 -2.37
CA LEU A 61 5.19 4.85 -1.71
C LEU A 61 5.30 4.93 -0.19
N HIS A 62 6.52 5.13 0.35
CA HIS A 62 6.72 5.33 1.79
C HIS A 62 6.03 6.58 2.30
N ALA A 63 6.17 7.71 1.59
CA ALA A 63 5.52 8.96 1.95
C ALA A 63 3.98 8.82 1.93
N PHE A 64 3.44 8.15 0.92
CA PHE A 64 2.02 7.86 0.81
C PHE A 64 1.52 7.01 1.99
N LEU A 65 2.19 5.90 2.29
CA LEU A 65 1.83 5.01 3.40
C LEU A 65 1.91 5.73 4.75
N ALA A 66 2.94 6.54 4.96
CA ALA A 66 3.08 7.32 6.19
C ALA A 66 1.99 8.40 6.33
N ALA A 67 1.63 9.06 5.24
CA ALA A 67 0.62 10.12 5.26
C ALA A 67 -0.81 9.60 5.50
N HIS A 68 -1.15 8.40 4.98
CA HIS A 68 -2.50 7.86 5.02
C HIS A 68 -2.67 6.71 6.02
N SER A 69 -1.72 6.51 6.94
CA SER A 69 -1.84 5.50 7.99
C SER A 69 -2.12 6.10 9.36
N ARG A 70 -3.06 5.49 10.10
CA ARG A 70 -3.29 5.81 11.53
C ARG A 70 -2.36 5.06 12.47
N THR A 71 -1.60 4.11 11.96
CA THR A 71 -0.57 3.36 12.68
C THR A 71 0.80 3.64 12.06
N PRO A 72 1.90 3.49 12.80
CA PRO A 72 3.22 3.49 12.18
C PRO A 72 3.28 2.46 11.04
N VAL A 73 4.00 2.76 9.96
CA VAL A 73 4.20 1.82 8.85
C VAL A 73 4.92 0.58 9.39
N PRO A 74 4.33 -0.62 9.29
CA PRO A 74 4.97 -1.84 9.79
C PRO A 74 6.26 -2.12 9.03
N GLN A 75 7.31 -2.51 9.76
CA GLN A 75 8.61 -2.85 9.15
C GLN A 75 8.50 -3.89 8.01
N PRO A 76 7.68 -4.96 8.09
CA PRO A 76 7.53 -5.90 6.98
C PRO A 76 7.04 -5.23 5.69
N LEU A 77 6.13 -4.25 5.79
CA LEU A 77 5.63 -3.52 4.64
C LEU A 77 6.69 -2.58 4.06
N ALA A 78 7.43 -1.88 4.93
CA ALA A 78 8.54 -1.04 4.49
C ALA A 78 9.61 -1.86 3.76
N TYR A 79 9.98 -3.02 4.32
CA TYR A 79 10.91 -3.95 3.70
C TYR A 79 10.42 -4.45 2.34
N LEU A 80 9.14 -4.82 2.22
CA LEU A 80 8.55 -5.24 0.96
C LEU A 80 8.72 -4.17 -0.13
N VAL A 81 8.43 -2.91 0.19
CA VAL A 81 8.57 -1.78 -0.75
C VAL A 81 10.02 -1.65 -1.22
N ASP A 82 10.97 -1.59 -0.28
CA ASP A 82 12.39 -1.44 -0.60
C ASP A 82 12.93 -2.62 -1.41
N ASP A 83 12.55 -3.84 -1.04
CA ASP A 83 13.00 -5.06 -1.67
C ASP A 83 12.51 -5.20 -3.13
N VAL A 84 11.27 -4.81 -3.39
CA VAL A 84 10.72 -4.78 -4.75
C VAL A 84 11.33 -3.63 -5.56
N ALA A 85 11.50 -2.45 -4.96
CA ALA A 85 12.10 -1.29 -5.62
C ALA A 85 13.56 -1.54 -6.06
N ARG A 86 14.36 -2.18 -5.20
CA ARG A 86 15.72 -2.59 -5.55
C ARG A 86 15.71 -3.50 -6.79
N ARG A 87 14.86 -4.53 -6.82
CA ARG A 87 14.77 -5.45 -7.97
C ARG A 87 14.22 -4.80 -9.24
N HIS A 88 13.32 -3.83 -9.11
CA HIS A 88 12.78 -3.08 -10.24
C HIS A 88 13.86 -2.24 -10.96
N GLY A 89 14.80 -1.65 -10.21
CA GLY A 89 15.91 -0.86 -10.77
C GLY A 89 17.07 -1.68 -11.37
N HIS A 90 17.00 -3.02 -11.33
CA HIS A 90 18.03 -3.93 -11.86
C HIS A 90 17.69 -4.53 -13.24
N LEU A 91 16.67 -4.00 -13.92
CA LEU A 91 16.24 -4.41 -15.28
C LEU A 91 16.47 -3.27 -16.28
#